data_AF-A0A7C1HNC2-F1
#
_entry.id   AF-A0A7C1HNC2-F1
#
_cell.length_a   1.000
_cell.length_b   1.000
_cell.length_c   1.000
_cell.angle_alpha   90.00
_cell.angle_beta   90.00
_cell.angle_gamma   90.00
#
_symmetry.space_group_name_H-M   'P 1'
#
loop_
_entity.id
_entity.type
_entity.pdbx_description
1 polymer ?
#
loop_
_entity_poly.entity_id
_entity_poly.type
_entity_poly.pdbx_seq_one_letter_code
_entity_poly.pdbx_strand_id
1 'polypeptide(L)'
;MSNFEMNFPPRFILGAATAAYQIEAAWQDDGKGPSNWDDFAHRKGKIANNDTRDVVCDHYHHYREDVALMREIGLDAYRFPISWPRVLPNGRGAVNEPGLDFL
;
A
#
# COMPACT_ATOMS: atom_id res chain seq x y z
N MET A 1 -31.90 -2.50 -10.80
CA MET A 1 -30.72 -2.71 -11.66
C MET A 1 -31.00 -3.96 -12.48
N SER A 2 -30.92 -3.89 -13.81
CA SER A 2 -31.18 -5.03 -14.70
C SER A 2 -30.15 -6.14 -14.49
N ASN A 3 -30.62 -7.39 -14.33
CA ASN A 3 -29.78 -8.58 -14.17
C ASN A 3 -28.90 -8.80 -15.41
N PHE A 4 -27.64 -8.40 -15.33
CA PHE A 4 -26.58 -8.97 -16.16
C PHE A 4 -26.06 -10.20 -15.42
N GLU A 5 -26.45 -11.40 -15.84
CA GLU A 5 -25.75 -12.62 -15.45
C GLU A 5 -24.40 -12.67 -16.18
N MET A 6 -23.40 -11.98 -15.64
CA MET A 6 -22.00 -12.27 -15.98
C MET A 6 -21.57 -13.51 -15.20
N ASN A 7 -21.69 -14.67 -15.83
CA ASN A 7 -21.19 -15.92 -15.26
C ASN A 7 -19.67 -15.98 -15.42
N PHE A 8 -18.93 -15.69 -14.35
CA PHE A 8 -17.49 -15.86 -14.29
C PHE A 8 -17.10 -17.36 -14.41
N PRO A 9 -15.92 -17.69 -14.94
CA PRO A 9 -15.45 -19.08 -14.98
C PRO A 9 -15.31 -19.65 -13.56
N PRO A 10 -15.38 -20.98 -13.38
CA PRO A 10 -15.11 -21.60 -12.09
C PRO A 10 -13.74 -21.18 -11.55
N ARG A 11 -13.68 -20.80 -10.27
CA ARG A 11 -12.48 -20.28 -9.59
C ARG A 11 -11.95 -18.95 -10.14
N PHE A 12 -12.82 -18.11 -10.71
CA PHE A 12 -12.48 -16.70 -10.92
C PHE A 12 -12.14 -16.05 -9.57
N ILE A 13 -11.09 -15.24 -9.55
CA ILE A 13 -10.62 -14.55 -8.35
C ILE A 13 -11.03 -13.08 -8.47
N LEU A 14 -11.96 -12.65 -7.63
CA LEU A 14 -12.30 -11.24 -7.47
C LEU A 14 -11.44 -10.66 -6.35
N GLY A 15 -10.59 -9.68 -6.67
CA GLY A 15 -9.70 -9.09 -5.68
C GLY A 15 -9.54 -7.59 -5.83
N ALA A 16 -8.86 -6.99 -4.85
CA ALA A 16 -8.44 -5.60 -4.87
C ALA A 16 -6.90 -5.49 -4.95
N ALA A 17 -6.41 -4.35 -5.38
CA ALA A 17 -4.98 -4.06 -5.50
C ALA A 17 -4.67 -2.65 -5.01
N THR A 18 -3.51 -2.50 -4.40
CA THR A 18 -3.02 -1.22 -3.86
C THR A 18 -1.55 -1.02 -4.25
N ALA A 19 -0.98 0.15 -3.90
CA ALA A 19 0.45 0.43 -4.07
C ALA A 19 1.01 1.11 -2.81
N ALA A 20 2.24 0.75 -2.42
CA ALA A 20 2.77 0.98 -1.07
C ALA A 20 2.68 2.46 -0.69
N TYR A 21 3.26 3.31 -1.54
CA TYR A 21 3.28 4.77 -1.34
C TYR A 21 1.88 5.41 -1.36
N GLN A 22 0.86 4.74 -1.91
CA GLN A 22 -0.49 5.28 -1.94
C GLN A 22 -1.24 5.03 -0.64
N ILE A 23 -0.93 3.96 0.09
CA ILE A 23 -1.76 3.49 1.21
C ILE A 23 -1.03 3.28 2.53
N GLU A 24 0.27 2.96 2.52
CA GLU A 24 0.99 2.54 3.73
C GLU A 24 1.11 3.67 4.74
N ALA A 25 1.45 4.89 4.28
CA ALA A 25 1.90 5.98 5.15
C ALA A 25 3.25 5.67 5.82
N ALA A 26 3.41 6.12 7.07
CA ALA A 26 4.54 5.78 7.94
C ALA A 26 5.87 6.02 7.22
N TRP A 27 5.98 7.19 6.58
CA TRP A 27 6.98 7.43 5.54
C TRP A 27 8.42 7.43 6.07
N GLN A 28 8.60 7.67 7.37
CA GLN A 28 9.88 7.65 8.10
C GLN A 28 9.87 6.74 9.34
N ASP A 29 8.81 5.99 9.56
CA ASP A 29 8.72 5.12 10.73
C ASP A 29 9.56 3.85 10.51
N ASP A 30 9.98 3.25 11.62
CA ASP A 30 10.62 1.93 11.65
C ASP A 30 11.77 1.74 10.65
N GLY A 31 12.57 2.80 10.47
CA GLY A 31 13.78 2.76 9.65
C GLY A 31 13.56 2.81 8.14
N LYS A 32 12.33 3.06 7.66
CA LYS A 32 12.06 3.23 6.23
C LYS A 32 12.87 4.39 5.65
N GLY A 33 13.51 4.15 4.51
CA GLY A 33 14.20 5.18 3.73
C GLY A 33 13.26 6.04 2.87
N PRO A 34 13.72 7.20 2.37
CA PRO A 34 12.99 7.98 1.39
C PRO A 34 13.01 7.29 0.01
N SER A 35 11.90 7.39 -0.72
CA SER A 35 11.78 7.07 -2.14
C SER A 35 11.88 8.33 -2.99
N ASN A 36 12.00 8.16 -4.31
CA ASN A 36 11.89 9.27 -5.26
C ASN A 36 10.53 9.98 -5.20
N TRP A 37 9.48 9.28 -4.78
CA TRP A 37 8.15 9.86 -4.60
C TRP A 37 8.06 10.75 -3.36
N ASP A 38 8.79 10.43 -2.28
CA ASP A 38 8.93 11.30 -1.11
C ASP A 38 9.56 12.64 -1.55
N ASP A 39 10.68 12.57 -2.27
CA ASP A 39 11.36 13.76 -2.82
C ASP A 39 10.50 14.58 -3.79
N PHE A 40 9.66 13.91 -4.58
CA PHE A 40 8.80 14.57 -5.56
C PHE A 40 7.61 15.25 -4.88
N ALA A 41 6.95 14.56 -3.96
CA ALA A 41 5.74 15.05 -3.29
C ALA A 41 6.01 16.23 -2.35
N HIS A 42 7.17 16.25 -1.68
CA HIS A 42 7.59 17.34 -0.81
C HIS A 42 7.96 18.65 -1.55
N ARG A 43 8.03 18.64 -2.89
CA ARG A 43 8.27 19.85 -3.69
C ARG A 43 6.96 20.59 -3.92
N LYS A 44 6.90 21.86 -3.49
CA LYS A 44 5.75 22.75 -3.72
C LYS A 44 5.32 22.78 -5.18
N GLY A 45 4.03 22.63 -5.43
CA GLY A 45 3.40 22.66 -6.75
C GLY A 45 3.59 21.40 -7.60
N LYS A 46 4.15 20.31 -7.06
CA LYS A 46 4.27 19.03 -7.79
C LYS A 46 3.07 18.11 -7.63
N ILE A 47 2.42 18.19 -6.49
CA ILE A 47 1.17 17.47 -6.20
C ILE A 47 0.06 18.51 -6.03
N ALA A 48 -1.15 18.17 -6.48
CA ALA A 48 -2.33 18.98 -6.22
C ALA A 48 -2.44 19.27 -4.71
N ASN A 49 -2.82 20.50 -4.35
CA ASN A 49 -2.89 20.98 -2.96
C ASN A 49 -1.58 20.90 -2.14
N ASN A 50 -0.45 20.55 -2.77
CA ASN A 50 0.80 20.19 -2.09
C ASN A 50 0.67 18.99 -1.14
N ASP A 51 -0.20 18.03 -1.47
CA ASP A 51 -0.37 16.82 -0.67
C ASP A 51 0.91 15.97 -0.64
N THR A 52 1.24 15.41 0.53
CA THR A 52 2.24 14.35 0.69
C THR A 52 1.53 13.02 0.95
N ARG A 53 2.29 11.93 1.00
CA ARG A 53 1.76 10.59 1.31
C ARG A 53 2.23 10.09 2.68
N ASP A 54 2.50 11.03 3.58
CA ASP A 54 3.12 10.76 4.87
C ASP A 54 2.18 10.01 5.83
N VAL A 55 0.87 10.26 5.74
CA VAL A 55 -0.18 9.70 6.64
C VAL A 55 -1.28 8.89 5.89
N VAL A 56 -1.76 9.35 4.73
CA VAL A 56 -2.79 8.68 3.89
C VAL A 56 -3.89 7.91 4.67
N CYS A 57 -4.23 6.70 4.26
CA CYS A 57 -5.17 5.81 4.97
C CYS A 57 -4.48 4.97 6.06
N ASP A 58 -3.19 5.20 6.31
CA ASP A 58 -2.43 4.58 7.40
C ASP A 58 -2.50 3.05 7.44
N HIS A 59 -2.42 2.41 6.27
CA HIS A 59 -2.46 0.94 6.17
C HIS A 59 -1.33 0.29 6.96
N TYR A 60 -0.19 0.97 7.15
CA TYR A 60 0.92 0.45 7.96
C TYR A 60 0.49 0.07 9.38
N HIS A 61 -0.34 0.90 10.01
CA HIS A 61 -0.85 0.64 11.35
C HIS A 61 -2.18 -0.12 11.35
N HIS A 62 -2.99 -0.01 10.29
CA HIS A 62 -4.36 -0.53 10.22
C HIS A 62 -4.58 -1.70 9.23
N TYR A 63 -3.51 -2.37 8.80
CA TYR A 63 -3.63 -3.44 7.79
C TYR A 63 -4.54 -4.60 8.25
N ARG A 64 -4.64 -4.85 9.56
CA ARG A 64 -5.49 -5.92 10.12
C ARG A 64 -6.97 -5.60 9.92
N GLU A 65 -7.35 -4.35 10.14
CA GLU A 65 -8.69 -3.83 9.90
C GLU A 65 -9.01 -3.85 8.40
N ASP A 66 -8.08 -3.43 7.55
CA ASP A 66 -8.26 -3.43 6.10
C ASP A 66 -8.44 -4.84 5.54
N VAL A 67 -7.66 -5.82 6.01
CA VAL A 67 -7.82 -7.23 5.62
C VAL A 67 -9.16 -7.79 6.12
N ALA A 68 -9.60 -7.41 7.32
CA ALA A 68 -10.91 -7.80 7.83
C ALA A 68 -12.05 -7.24 6.97
N LEU A 69 -11.95 -5.98 6.53
CA LEU A 69 -12.92 -5.35 5.61
C LEU A 69 -12.94 -6.05 4.25
N MET A 70 -11.77 -6.38 3.68
CA MET A 70 -11.69 -7.12 2.41
C MET A 70 -12.39 -8.48 2.49
N ARG A 71 -12.28 -9.16 3.63
CA ARG A 71 -13.01 -10.40 3.90
C ARG A 71 -14.51 -10.16 4.03
N GLU A 72 -14.93 -9.10 4.73
CA GLU A 72 -16.35 -8.76 4.93
C GLU A 72 -17.07 -8.48 3.61
N ILE A 73 -16.41 -7.77 2.69
CA ILE A 73 -16.99 -7.45 1.37
C ILE A 73 -16.84 -8.60 0.35
N GLY A 74 -16.25 -9.73 0.75
CA GLY A 74 -16.20 -10.95 -0.06
C GLY A 74 -15.13 -10.95 -1.15
N LEU A 75 -13.98 -10.31 -0.94
CA LEU A 75 -12.85 -10.46 -1.87
C LEU A 75 -12.14 -11.81 -1.68
N ASP A 76 -11.79 -12.43 -2.80
CA ASP A 76 -11.01 -13.67 -2.85
C ASP A 76 -9.51 -13.42 -2.72
N ALA A 77 -9.04 -12.22 -3.10
CA ALA A 77 -7.62 -11.89 -3.09
C ALA A 77 -7.33 -10.40 -2.81
N TYR A 78 -6.17 -10.17 -2.20
CA TYR A 78 -5.58 -8.85 -2.06
C TYR A 78 -4.17 -8.87 -2.66
N ARG A 79 -3.96 -8.09 -3.72
CA ARG A 79 -2.62 -7.82 -4.26
C ARG A 79 -2.03 -6.65 -3.49
N PHE A 80 -1.22 -6.96 -2.49
CA PHE A 80 -0.53 -5.96 -1.70
C PHE A 80 0.88 -5.64 -2.27
N PRO A 81 1.34 -4.40 -2.10
CA PRO A 81 2.64 -3.93 -2.54
C PRO A 81 3.72 -4.14 -1.47
N ILE A 82 4.99 -4.17 -1.88
CA ILE A 82 6.13 -4.12 -0.97
C ILE A 82 6.87 -2.80 -1.21
N SER A 83 7.04 -2.01 -0.15
CA SER A 83 7.85 -0.80 -0.18
C SER A 83 9.34 -1.14 -0.15
N TRP A 84 10.02 -1.06 -1.31
CA TRP A 84 11.47 -1.29 -1.38
C TRP A 84 12.29 -0.47 -0.38
N PRO A 85 12.07 0.85 -0.19
CA PRO A 85 12.83 1.60 0.80
C PRO A 85 12.45 1.25 2.25
N ARG A 86 11.37 0.50 2.49
CA ARG A 86 11.07 -0.05 3.81
C ARG A 86 11.90 -1.30 4.09
N VAL A 87 12.13 -2.14 3.07
CA VAL A 87 12.95 -3.37 3.19
C VAL A 87 14.46 -3.05 3.14
N LEU A 88 14.86 -2.18 2.21
CA LEU A 88 16.23 -1.75 1.97
C LEU A 88 16.26 -0.20 1.92
N PRO A 89 16.45 0.48 3.06
CA PRO A 89 16.36 1.94 3.16
C PRO A 89 17.33 2.69 2.25
N ASN A 90 18.50 2.12 2.01
CA ASN A 90 19.52 2.69 1.11
C ASN A 90 19.43 2.14 -0.32
N GLY A 91 18.34 1.43 -0.66
CA GLY A 91 18.11 0.73 -1.92
C GLY A 91 18.92 -0.56 -2.10
N ARG A 92 19.92 -0.81 -1.25
CA ARG A 92 20.82 -1.97 -1.24
C ARG A 92 21.47 -2.13 0.13
N GLY A 93 22.07 -3.29 0.38
CA GLY A 93 22.90 -3.54 1.56
C GLY A 93 22.08 -4.04 2.75
N ALA A 94 22.22 -3.38 3.90
CA ALA A 94 21.59 -3.81 5.14
C ALA A 94 20.05 -3.80 5.02
N VAL A 95 19.45 -4.91 5.42
CA VAL A 95 18.01 -5.10 5.51
C VAL A 95 17.50 -4.38 6.76
N ASN A 96 16.31 -3.79 6.63
CA ASN A 96 15.57 -3.22 7.74
C ASN A 96 14.56 -4.25 8.25
N GLU A 97 14.90 -4.95 9.34
CA GLU A 97 14.09 -6.03 9.92
C GLU A 97 12.66 -5.59 10.29
N PRO A 98 12.43 -4.43 10.96
CA PRO A 98 11.07 -3.93 11.19
C PRO A 98 10.24 -3.79 9.90
N GLY A 99 10.91 -3.42 8.81
CA GLY A 99 10.28 -3.31 7.50
C GLY A 99 9.91 -4.65 6.87
N LEU A 100 10.63 -5.72 7.20
CA LEU A 100 10.27 -7.09 6.83
C LEU A 100 9.16 -7.65 7.71
N ASP A 101 9.17 -7.36 9.01
CA ASP A 101 8.16 -7.83 9.97
C ASP A 101 6.74 -7.31 9.65
N PHE A 102 6.64 -6.19 8.92
CA PHE A 102 5.38 -5.65 8.42
C PHE A 102 4.76 -6.48 7.27
N LEU A 103 5.56 -7.19 6.48
CA LEU A 103 5.12 -7.93 5.28
C LEU A 103 4.37 -9.22 5.63
#